data_AF-A0A6C0DJ92-F1
#
_entry.id   AF-A0A6C0DJ92-F1
#
_cell.length_a   1.000
_cell.length_b   1.000
_cell.length_c   1.000
_cell.angle_alpha   90.00
_cell.angle_beta   90.00
_cell.angle_gamma   90.00
#
_symmetry.space_group_name_H-M   'P 1'
#
loop_
_entity.id
_entity.type
_entity.pdbx_description
1 polymer ?
#
loop_
_entity_poly.entity_id
_entity_poly.type
_entity_poly.pdbx_seq_one_letter_code
_entity_poly.pdbx_strand_id
1 'polypeptide(L)'
;MSYTRKNTGRGVATRGWKNEKPGFHQKTVMLKKCGKKCFLGPHKSFPICKKNTCKVSSKGVYAAYIRARQYRHSGKKYMNISKKANKMLVRMGAKR
;
A
#
# COMPACT_ATOMS: atom_id res chain seq x y z
N MET A 1 -4.58 1.87 -24.38
CA MET A 1 -3.21 1.74 -23.83
C MET A 1 -2.72 0.32 -24.12
N SER A 2 -1.73 0.17 -25.00
CA SER A 2 -1.20 -1.15 -25.41
C SER A 2 -0.29 -1.73 -24.33
N TYR A 3 -0.59 -2.95 -23.88
CA TYR A 3 0.19 -3.66 -22.87
C TYR A 3 1.40 -4.33 -23.53
N THR A 4 2.54 -3.64 -23.60
CA THR A 4 3.81 -4.27 -24.01
C THR A 4 4.34 -5.21 -22.90
N ARG A 5 4.97 -6.34 -23.28
CA ARG A 5 5.53 -7.38 -22.36
C ARG A 5 6.43 -6.84 -21.23
N LYS A 6 6.94 -5.60 -21.32
CA LYS A 6 7.69 -4.91 -20.24
C LYS A 6 6.82 -4.52 -19.02
N ASN A 7 5.49 -4.58 -19.14
CA ASN A 7 4.53 -4.16 -18.12
C ASN A 7 3.92 -5.31 -17.28
N THR A 8 4.41 -6.54 -17.40
CA THR A 8 3.89 -7.71 -16.65
C THR A 8 4.94 -8.42 -15.77
N GLY A 9 6.13 -7.81 -15.59
CA GLY A 9 7.20 -8.37 -14.77
C GLY A 9 7.00 -8.29 -13.25
N ARG A 10 7.76 -9.10 -12.50
CA ARG A 10 7.82 -9.08 -11.02
C ARG A 10 8.09 -7.63 -10.53
N GLY A 11 7.21 -7.10 -9.69
CA GLY A 11 7.37 -5.77 -9.08
C GLY A 11 6.83 -4.59 -9.89
N VAL A 12 6.16 -4.80 -11.03
CA VAL A 12 5.50 -3.70 -11.78
C VAL A 12 4.46 -2.98 -10.91
N ALA A 13 3.66 -3.73 -10.15
CA ALA A 13 2.59 -3.18 -9.30
C ALA A 13 3.08 -2.23 -8.19
N THR A 14 4.36 -2.30 -7.82
CA THR A 14 4.98 -1.43 -6.79
C THR A 14 6.09 -0.54 -7.36
N ARG A 15 6.31 -0.55 -8.67
CA ARG A 15 7.39 0.21 -9.31
C ARG A 15 7.19 1.71 -9.10
N GLY A 16 8.25 2.38 -8.62
CA GLY A 16 8.22 3.80 -8.26
C GLY A 16 7.63 4.11 -6.88
N TRP A 17 7.04 3.13 -6.18
CA TRP A 17 6.46 3.36 -4.85
C TRP A 17 7.50 3.85 -3.83
N LYS A 18 8.77 3.48 -3.96
CA LYS A 18 9.87 4.00 -3.12
C LYS A 18 9.94 5.54 -3.14
N ASN A 19 9.61 6.17 -4.26
CA ASN A 19 9.69 7.62 -4.44
C ASN A 19 8.37 8.32 -4.08
N GLU A 20 7.25 7.59 -4.18
CA GLU A 20 5.89 8.08 -3.88
C GLU A 20 5.49 7.86 -2.40
N LYS A 21 6.11 6.91 -1.70
CA LYS A 21 5.78 6.59 -0.31
C LYS A 21 6.13 7.75 0.63
N PRO A 22 5.36 7.96 1.71
CA PRO A 22 5.72 8.93 2.73
C PRO A 22 6.93 8.46 3.55
N GLY A 23 7.86 9.40 3.82
CA GLY A 23 8.95 9.26 4.78
C GLY A 23 8.46 9.26 6.24
N PHE A 24 9.38 9.14 7.21
CA PHE A 24 9.01 9.00 8.64
C PHE A 24 8.25 10.22 9.18
N HIS A 25 8.80 11.43 9.00
CA HIS A 25 8.15 12.66 9.42
C HIS A 25 6.81 12.86 8.68
N GLN A 26 6.80 12.64 7.37
CA GLN A 26 5.61 12.74 6.53
C GLN A 26 4.48 11.80 6.98
N LYS A 27 4.78 10.57 7.42
CA LYS A 27 3.75 9.67 7.97
C LYS A 27 3.09 10.24 9.22
N THR A 28 3.85 10.92 10.09
CA THR A 28 3.29 11.57 11.30
C THR A 28 2.36 12.71 10.89
N VAL A 29 2.80 13.57 9.98
CA VAL A 29 1.97 14.68 9.47
C VAL A 29 0.71 14.16 8.78
N MET A 30 0.85 13.12 7.94
CA MET A 30 -0.27 12.51 7.25
C MET A 30 -1.22 11.78 8.19
N LEU A 31 -0.73 11.19 9.28
CA LEU A 31 -1.61 10.59 10.29
C LEU A 31 -2.45 11.66 10.99
N LYS A 32 -1.89 12.85 11.25
CA LYS A 32 -2.65 13.99 11.80
C LYS A 32 -3.65 14.55 10.79
N LYS A 33 -3.24 14.77 9.53
CA LYS A 33 -4.06 15.42 8.49
C LYS A 33 -5.09 14.51 7.83
N CYS A 34 -4.69 13.29 7.48
CA CYS A 34 -5.53 12.33 6.75
C CYS A 34 -6.18 11.30 7.67
N GLY A 35 -5.64 11.08 8.87
CA GLY A 35 -6.11 10.06 9.80
C GLY A 35 -5.80 8.63 9.37
N LYS A 36 -6.52 7.68 9.96
CA LYS A 36 -6.34 6.23 9.77
C LYS A 36 -6.71 5.75 8.36
N LYS A 37 -7.35 6.58 7.52
CA LYS A 37 -7.72 6.16 6.14
C LYS A 37 -6.50 5.83 5.27
N CYS A 38 -5.35 6.45 5.55
CA CYS A 38 -4.13 6.28 4.78
C CYS A 38 -3.20 5.19 5.33
N PHE A 39 -3.61 4.49 6.39
CA PHE A 39 -2.78 3.50 7.09
C PHE A 39 -3.61 2.26 7.38
N LEU A 40 -3.19 1.11 6.87
CA LEU A 40 -3.92 -0.15 7.09
C LEU A 40 -3.52 -0.88 8.37
N GLY A 41 -2.47 -0.43 9.08
CA GLY A 41 -2.01 -1.01 10.32
C GLY A 41 -1.97 -0.03 11.50
N PRO A 42 -1.44 -0.46 12.65
CA PRO A 42 -1.35 0.39 13.84
C PRO A 42 -0.43 1.58 13.61
N HIS A 43 -0.82 2.73 14.17
CA HIS A 43 -0.11 4.01 14.07
C HIS A 43 0.20 4.41 12.61
N LYS A 44 1.50 4.48 12.27
CA LYS A 44 2.06 4.93 11.00
C LYS A 44 2.40 3.78 10.06
N SER A 45 1.94 2.57 10.39
CA SER A 45 2.29 1.33 9.69
C SER A 45 1.43 1.12 8.44
N PHE A 46 2.02 0.54 7.40
CA PHE A 46 1.34 0.23 6.13
C PHE A 46 0.70 1.47 5.47
N PRO A 47 1.52 2.46 5.07
CA PRO A 47 1.03 3.62 4.33
C PRO A 47 0.50 3.18 2.95
N ILE A 48 -0.72 3.60 2.64
CA ILE A 48 -1.38 3.32 1.34
C ILE A 48 -1.64 4.58 0.51
N CYS A 49 -1.51 5.76 1.11
CA CYS A 49 -1.61 7.04 0.42
C CYS A 49 -0.24 7.53 -0.06
N LYS A 50 -0.22 8.28 -1.16
CA LYS A 50 1.00 8.93 -1.65
C LYS A 50 1.44 10.04 -0.69
N LYS A 51 2.75 10.28 -0.59
CA LYS A 51 3.32 11.37 0.21
C LYS A 51 2.62 12.69 -0.09
N ASN A 52 2.39 13.50 0.95
CA ASN A 52 1.72 14.81 0.88
C ASN A 52 0.28 14.79 0.33
N THR A 53 -0.33 13.61 0.15
CA THR A 53 -1.72 13.48 -0.28
C THR A 53 -2.51 12.63 0.69
N CYS A 54 -3.83 12.82 0.71
CA CYS A 54 -4.74 11.92 1.42
C CYS A 54 -5.43 10.92 0.48
N LYS A 55 -4.85 10.69 -0.71
CA LYS A 55 -5.42 9.84 -1.77
C LYS A 55 -4.76 8.47 -1.76
N VAL A 56 -5.58 7.43 -1.71
CA VAL A 56 -5.11 6.03 -1.72
C VAL A 56 -4.56 5.70 -3.11
N SER A 57 -3.40 5.06 -3.15
CA SER A 57 -2.76 4.61 -4.38
C SER A 57 -2.80 3.09 -4.46
N SER A 58 -3.18 2.53 -5.62
CA SER A 58 -3.13 1.09 -5.88
C SER A 58 -1.74 0.51 -5.60
N LYS A 59 -0.67 1.23 -5.96
CA LYS A 59 0.72 0.85 -5.65
C LYS A 59 0.99 0.76 -4.15
N GLY A 60 0.44 1.70 -3.38
CA GLY A 60 0.61 1.74 -1.93
C GLY A 60 -0.15 0.61 -1.22
N VAL A 61 -1.36 0.33 -1.69
CA VAL A 61 -2.15 -0.82 -1.22
C VAL A 61 -1.44 -2.13 -1.57
N TYR A 62 -0.87 -2.26 -2.77
CA TYR A 62 -0.11 -3.44 -3.16
C TYR A 62 1.17 -3.60 -2.34
N ALA A 63 1.90 -2.52 -2.10
CA ALA A 63 3.07 -2.54 -1.21
C ALA A 63 2.69 -2.95 0.22
N ALA A 64 1.57 -2.45 0.74
CA ALA A 64 1.04 -2.85 2.05
C ALA A 64 0.67 -4.35 2.07
N TYR A 65 0.04 -4.85 1.01
CA TYR A 65 -0.28 -6.27 0.84
C TYR A 65 0.97 -7.16 0.87
N ILE A 66 1.99 -6.87 0.05
CA ILE A 66 3.24 -7.64 0.02
C ILE A 66 3.89 -7.64 1.41
N ARG A 67 4.03 -6.46 2.02
CA ARG A 67 4.70 -6.34 3.33
C ARG A 67 3.94 -7.09 4.42
N ALA A 68 2.61 -7.07 4.39
CA ALA A 68 1.79 -7.80 5.34
C ALA A 68 1.86 -9.31 5.12
N ARG A 69 2.02 -9.76 3.88
CA ARG A 69 2.26 -11.17 3.54
C ARG A 69 3.62 -11.67 4.03
N GLN A 70 4.67 -10.84 3.95
CA GLN A 70 5.99 -11.18 4.49
C GLN A 70 5.93 -11.45 6.00
N TYR A 71 5.20 -10.63 6.75
CA TYR A 71 5.04 -10.79 8.21
C TYR A 71 3.82 -11.62 8.61
N ARG A 72 3.23 -12.41 7.70
CA ARG A 72 2.01 -13.18 7.99
C ARG A 72 2.18 -14.10 9.21
N HIS A 73 3.36 -14.68 9.37
CA HIS A 73 3.69 -15.59 10.48
C HIS A 73 3.86 -14.86 11.82
N SER A 74 4.13 -13.55 11.80
CA SER A 74 4.34 -12.73 13.00
C SER A 74 3.02 -12.28 13.68
N GLY A 75 1.89 -12.90 13.32
CA GLY A 75 0.62 -12.77 14.03
C GLY A 75 -0.59 -12.39 13.17
N LYS A 76 -1.79 -12.63 13.73
CA LYS A 76 -3.09 -12.42 13.08
C LYS A 76 -3.29 -10.98 12.55
N LYS A 77 -2.63 -9.98 13.15
CA LYS A 77 -2.69 -8.58 12.70
C LYS A 77 -2.23 -8.42 11.24
N TYR A 78 -1.11 -9.04 10.86
CA TYR A 78 -0.59 -8.93 9.49
C TYR A 78 -1.45 -9.70 8.49
N MET A 79 -2.01 -10.83 8.91
CA MET A 79 -3.00 -11.57 8.11
C MET A 79 -4.21 -10.70 7.79
N ASN A 80 -4.80 -10.01 8.78
CA ASN A 80 -5.95 -9.13 8.60
C ASN A 80 -5.63 -7.94 7.68
N ILE A 81 -4.44 -7.33 7.85
CA ILE A 81 -3.96 -6.24 6.97
C ILE A 81 -3.84 -6.73 5.53
N SER A 82 -3.27 -7.92 5.31
CA SER A 82 -3.14 -8.49 3.96
C SER A 82 -4.50 -8.76 3.32
N LYS A 83 -5.47 -9.31 4.07
CA LYS A 83 -6.84 -9.53 3.59
C LYS A 83 -7.52 -8.20 3.20
N LYS A 84 -7.40 -7.18 4.06
CA LYS A 84 -7.98 -5.85 3.83
C LYS A 84 -7.37 -5.17 2.61
N ALA A 85 -6.04 -5.19 2.49
CA ALA A 85 -5.33 -4.66 1.33
C ALA A 85 -5.74 -5.38 0.04
N ASN A 86 -5.85 -6.71 0.07
CA ASN A 86 -6.31 -7.50 -1.08
C ASN A 86 -7.73 -7.11 -1.51
N LYS A 87 -8.67 -6.96 -0.56
CA LYS A 87 -10.05 -6.52 -0.85
C LYS A 87 -10.07 -5.13 -1.50
N MET A 88 -9.20 -4.22 -1.07
CA MET A 88 -9.06 -2.89 -1.68
C MET A 88 -8.51 -2.97 -3.11
N LEU A 89 -7.50 -3.81 -3.37
CA LEU A 89 -6.97 -4.01 -4.73
C LEU A 89 -8.02 -4.56 -5.69
N VAL A 90 -8.80 -5.56 -5.26
CA VAL A 90 -9.89 -6.12 -6.05
C VAL A 90 -10.94 -5.05 -6.37
N ARG A 91 -11.34 -4.25 -5.38
CA ARG A 91 -12.28 -3.13 -5.57
C ARG A 91 -11.73 -2.05 -6.51
N MET A 92 -10.42 -1.85 -6.54
CA MET A 92 -9.75 -0.88 -7.42
C MET A 92 -9.58 -1.38 -8.86
N GLY A 93 -9.97 -2.61 -9.18
CA GLY A 93 -9.72 -3.21 -10.49
C GLY A 93 -8.23 -3.43 -10.79
N ALA A 94 -7.38 -3.35 -9.76
CA ALA A 94 -5.94 -3.59 -9.88
C ALA A 94 -5.74 -5.10 -10.06
N LYS A 95 -5.81 -5.56 -11.32
CA LYS A 95 -5.61 -6.96 -11.69
C LYS A 95 -4.24 -7.44 -11.20
N ARG A 96 -4.27 -8.67 -10.68
CA ARG A 96 -3.16 -9.35 -10.01
C ARG A 96 -2.18 -9.92 -11.01
#